data_AF-A0A2V9KN39-F1
#
_entry.id   AF-A0A2V9KN39-F1
#
_cell.length_a   1.000
_cell.length_b   1.000
_cell.length_c   1.000
_cell.angle_alpha   90.00
_cell.angle_beta   90.00
_cell.angle_gamma   90.00
#
_symmetry.space_group_name_H-M   'P 1'
#
loop_
_entity.id
_entity.type
_entity.pdbx_description
1 polymer ?
#
loop_
_entity_poly.entity_id
_entity_poly.type
_entity_poly.pdbx_seq_one_letter_code
_entity_poly.pdbx_strand_id
1 'polypeptide(L)'
;MRRSLSTAPLSLIVNLSAISYLEVLYGCRNSGELNNASRMVVDLFAKVLPLTENISETAQQLMERFVLSRRPEPDDVLIAQQRFTG
;
A
#
# COMPACT_ATOMS: atom_id res chain seq x y z
N MET A 1 -28.06 31.24 -13.37
CA MET A 1 -27.04 30.33 -13.93
C MET A 1 -26.66 29.31 -12.86
N ARG A 2 -27.25 28.10 -12.86
CA ARG A 2 -27.00 27.07 -11.83
C ARG A 2 -25.69 26.37 -12.17
N ARG A 3 -24.68 26.46 -11.28
CA ARG A 3 -23.53 25.56 -11.32
C ARG A 3 -24.03 24.18 -10.92
N SER A 4 -24.09 23.27 -11.89
CA SER A 4 -24.25 21.84 -11.62
C SER A 4 -23.01 21.39 -10.86
N LEU A 5 -23.13 21.26 -9.54
CA LEU A 5 -22.16 20.54 -8.73
C LEU A 5 -22.33 19.08 -9.09
N SER A 6 -21.39 18.58 -9.91
CA SER A 6 -21.28 17.16 -10.23
C SER A 6 -21.07 16.39 -8.93
N THR A 7 -22.15 15.80 -8.42
CA THR A 7 -22.14 14.84 -7.32
C THR A 7 -21.66 13.50 -7.84
N ALA A 8 -20.37 13.40 -8.16
CA ALA A 8 -19.74 12.08 -8.21
C ALA A 8 -19.52 11.65 -6.74
N PRO A 9 -19.98 10.46 -6.30
CA PRO A 9 -19.51 9.95 -5.03
C PRO A 9 -18.00 9.84 -5.14
N LEU A 10 -17.26 10.50 -4.24
CA LEU A 10 -15.84 10.22 -4.04
C LEU A 10 -15.75 8.80 -3.47
N SER A 11 -15.99 7.77 -4.29
CA SER A 11 -15.55 6.43 -3.98
C SER A 11 -14.04 6.52 -3.89
N LEU A 12 -13.53 6.63 -2.66
CA LEU A 12 -12.11 6.68 -2.38
C LEU A 12 -11.50 5.44 -3.05
N ILE A 13 -10.76 5.62 -4.14
CA ILE A 13 -10.06 4.50 -4.78
C ILE A 13 -8.96 4.10 -3.81
N VAL A 14 -9.17 2.99 -3.10
CA VAL A 14 -8.17 2.46 -2.16
C VAL A 14 -7.26 1.51 -2.91
N ASN A 15 -5.97 1.82 -2.92
CA ASN A 15 -4.93 0.93 -3.43
C ASN A 15 -4.19 0.30 -2.25
N LEU A 16 -3.70 -0.93 -2.44
CA LEU A 16 -2.91 -1.66 -1.45
C LEU A 16 -1.42 -1.61 -1.82
N SER A 17 -0.52 -1.40 -0.86
CA SER A 17 0.92 -1.57 -1.11
C SER A 17 1.28 -3.04 -1.35
N ALA A 18 2.25 -3.31 -2.24
CA ALA A 18 2.78 -4.66 -2.41
C ALA A 18 3.31 -5.24 -1.10
N ILE A 19 3.92 -4.42 -0.23
CA ILE A 19 4.42 -4.86 1.07
C ILE A 19 3.27 -5.30 1.99
N SER A 20 2.22 -4.48 2.15
CA SER A 20 1.05 -4.89 2.95
C SER A 20 0.39 -6.15 2.39
N TYR A 21 0.37 -6.30 1.06
CA TYR A 21 -0.15 -7.52 0.46
C TYR A 21 0.70 -8.74 0.83
N LEU A 22 2.03 -8.63 0.77
CA LEU A 22 2.93 -9.71 1.18
C LEU A 22 2.79 -10.05 2.67
N GLU A 23 2.60 -9.06 3.55
CA GLU A 23 2.33 -9.28 4.97
C GLU A 23 1.05 -10.09 5.21
N VAL A 24 -0.02 -9.76 4.50
CA VAL A 24 -1.29 -10.51 4.55
C VAL A 24 -1.07 -11.97 4.12
N LEU A 25 -0.33 -12.19 3.04
CA LEU A 25 -0.02 -13.55 2.57
C LEU A 25 0.86 -14.30 3.58
N TYR A 26 1.86 -13.64 4.17
CA TYR A 26 2.76 -14.24 5.16
C TYR A 26 2.02 -14.68 6.44
N GLY A 27 0.97 -13.95 6.82
CA GLY A 27 0.11 -14.31 7.95
C GLY A 27 -0.76 -15.55 7.74
N CYS A 28 -0.93 -16.02 6.49
CA CYS A 28 -1.77 -17.16 6.17
C CYS A 28 -1.10 -18.49 6.56
N ARG A 29 -1.84 -19.36 7.24
CA ARG A 29 -1.35 -20.66 7.75
C ARG A 29 -1.76 -21.85 6.90
N ASN A 30 -2.71 -21.66 6.00
CA ASN A 30 -3.25 -22.70 5.14
C ASN A 30 -3.84 -22.12 3.84
N SER A 31 -4.17 -23.00 2.90
CA SER A 31 -4.73 -22.64 1.60
C SER A 31 -6.11 -21.98 1.68
N GLY A 32 -6.89 -22.28 2.72
CA GLY A 32 -8.19 -21.65 2.96
C GLY A 32 -8.04 -20.17 3.29
N GLU A 33 -7.16 -19.84 4.24
CA GLU A 33 -6.82 -18.47 4.61
C GLU A 33 -6.24 -17.68 3.43
N LEU A 34 -5.32 -18.29 2.68
CA LEU A 34 -4.72 -17.68 1.49
C LEU A 34 -5.75 -17.31 0.42
N ASN A 35 -6.69 -18.23 0.15
CA ASN A 35 -7.77 -17.99 -0.81
C ASN A 35 -8.72 -16.89 -0.35
N ASN A 36 -9.05 -16.84 0.94
CA ASN A 36 -9.90 -15.81 1.51
C ASN A 36 -9.22 -14.44 1.45
N ALA A 37 -7.94 -14.35 1.84
CA ALA A 37 -7.15 -13.13 1.77
C ALA A 37 -7.07 -12.59 0.33
N SER A 38 -6.80 -13.45 -0.64
CA SER A 38 -6.73 -13.07 -2.07
C SER A 38 -8.05 -12.47 -2.57
N ARG A 39 -9.19 -13.08 -2.18
CA ARG A 39 -10.53 -12.57 -2.55
C ARG A 39 -10.82 -11.23 -1.89
N MET A 40 -10.55 -11.10 -0.60
CA MET A 40 -10.73 -9.84 0.12
C MET A 40 -9.94 -8.70 -0.52
N VAL A 41 -8.74 -8.97 -1.03
CA VAL A 41 -7.93 -7.94 -1.69
C VAL A 41 -8.58 -7.47 -2.99
N VAL A 42 -9.13 -8.38 -3.79
CA VAL A 42 -9.86 -8.05 -5.02
C VAL A 42 -11.15 -7.27 -4.71
N ASP A 43 -11.83 -7.60 -3.62
CA ASP A 43 -13.10 -6.98 -3.25
C ASP A 43 -12.91 -5.57 -2.64
N LEU A 44 -11.81 -5.34 -1.91
CA LEU A 44 -11.59 -4.12 -1.13
C LEU A 44 -10.68 -3.09 -1.83
N PHE A 45 -9.80 -3.52 -2.74
CA PHE A 45 -8.79 -2.65 -3.32
C PHE A 45 -8.87 -2.62 -4.84
N ALA A 46 -8.67 -1.43 -5.42
CA ALA A 46 -8.69 -1.25 -6.86
C ALA A 46 -7.46 -1.90 -7.54
N LYS A 47 -6.31 -1.88 -6.85
CA LYS A 47 -5.08 -2.55 -7.28
C LYS A 47 -4.07 -2.69 -6.13
N VAL A 48 -3.16 -3.63 -6.29
CA VAL A 48 -1.90 -3.69 -5.53
C VAL A 48 -0.84 -2.86 -6.27
N LEU A 49 -0.26 -1.87 -5.60
CA LEU A 49 0.81 -1.02 -6.14
C LEU A 49 2.13 -1.77 -6.12
N PRO A 50 2.84 -1.88 -7.26
CA PRO A 50 4.10 -2.60 -7.33
C PRO A 50 5.20 -1.89 -6.54
N LEU A 51 6.20 -2.65 -6.11
CA LEU A 51 7.46 -2.09 -5.65
C LEU A 51 8.30 -1.72 -6.88
N THR A 52 8.61 -0.43 -7.05
CA THR A 52 9.45 0.07 -8.16
C THR A 52 10.82 0.48 -7.64
N GLU A 53 11.82 0.56 -8.54
CA GLU A 53 13.17 1.04 -8.22
C GLU A 53 13.16 2.37 -7.45
N ASN A 54 12.45 3.39 -7.95
CA ASN A 54 12.34 4.70 -7.31
C ASN A 54 11.78 4.65 -5.87
N ILE A 55 10.82 3.76 -5.60
CA ILE A 55 10.27 3.56 -4.24
C ILE A 55 11.35 2.99 -3.32
N SER A 56 12.09 1.99 -3.81
CA SER A 56 13.16 1.35 -3.05
C SER A 56 14.31 2.33 -2.76
N GLU A 57 14.73 3.12 -3.75
CA GLU A 57 15.76 4.16 -3.57
C GLU A 57 15.34 5.22 -2.55
N THR A 58 14.10 5.70 -2.65
CA THR A 58 13.58 6.71 -1.71
C THR A 58 13.48 6.14 -0.29
N ALA A 59 13.05 4.88 -0.15
CA ALA A 59 13.01 4.20 1.14
C ALA A 59 14.42 4.02 1.75
N GLN A 60 15.44 3.71 0.94
CA GLN A 60 16.84 3.65 1.38
C GLN A 60 17.31 5.00 1.91
N GLN A 61 17.08 6.09 1.17
CA GLN A 61 17.45 7.44 1.61
C GLN A 61 16.80 7.83 2.95
N LEU A 62 15.54 7.45 3.14
CA LEU A 62 14.84 7.68 4.40
C LEU A 62 15.41 6.83 5.54
N MET A 63 15.72 5.56 5.27
CA MET A 63 16.35 4.69 6.24
C MET A 63 17.71 5.23 6.67
N GLU A 64 18.60 5.59 5.72
CA GLU A 64 19.90 6.20 6.01
C GLU A 64 19.76 7.46 6.87
N ARG A 65 18.75 8.29 6.59
CA ARG A 65 18.50 9.52 7.32
C ARG A 65 17.99 9.30 8.75
N PHE A 66 17.17 8.28 8.98
CA PHE A 66 16.39 8.16 10.22
C PHE A 66 16.71 6.92 11.07
N VAL A 67 17.47 5.94 10.56
CA VAL A 67 17.70 4.66 11.25
C VAL A 67 18.34 4.84 12.63
N LEU A 68 19.32 5.74 12.76
CA LEU A 68 20.01 5.94 14.04
C LEU A 68 19.19 6.74 15.07
N SER A 69 18.21 7.53 14.62
CA SER A 69 17.44 8.42 15.51
C SER A 69 16.06 7.87 15.86
N ARG A 70 15.39 7.22 14.90
CA ARG A 70 14.01 6.76 15.04
C ARG A 70 13.86 5.25 14.86
N ARG A 71 14.86 4.58 14.28
CA ARG A 71 14.84 3.13 13.99
C ARG A 71 13.52 2.68 13.35
N PRO A 72 13.10 3.30 12.24
CA PRO A 72 11.86 2.88 11.59
C PRO A 72 12.00 1.45 11.06
N GLU A 73 10.90 0.70 11.06
CA GLU A 73 10.86 -0.63 10.45
C GLU A 73 10.93 -0.49 8.92
N PRO A 74 11.71 -1.32 8.20
CA PRO A 74 11.88 -1.18 6.74
C PRO A 74 10.57 -1.27 5.95
N ASP A 75 9.67 -2.15 6.36
CA ASP A 75 8.33 -2.38 5.83
C ASP A 75 7.46 -1.12 5.94
N ASP A 76 7.42 -0.47 7.10
CA ASP A 76 6.71 0.80 7.30
C ASP A 76 7.22 1.90 6.37
N VAL A 77 8.55 1.98 6.18
CA VAL A 77 9.16 2.99 5.29
C VAL A 77 8.73 2.76 3.84
N LEU A 78 8.72 1.50 3.39
CA LEU A 78 8.32 1.13 2.02
C LEU A 78 6.81 1.39 1.79
N ILE A 79 5.96 1.04 2.75
CA ILE A 79 4.52 1.30 2.70
C ILE A 79 4.24 2.80 2.62
N ALA A 80 4.96 3.61 3.42
CA ALA A 80 4.80 5.06 3.43
C ALA A 80 5.14 5.68 2.06
N GLN A 81 6.16 5.18 1.35
CA GLN A 81 6.53 5.71 0.03
C GLN A 81 5.53 5.36 -1.07
N GLN A 82 4.96 4.16 -1.05
CA GLN A 82 3.97 3.74 -2.06
C GLN A 82 2.68 4.59 -2.03
N ARG A 83 2.39 5.26 -0.92
CA ARG A 83 1.24 6.15 -0.77
C ARG A 83 1.35 7.46 -1.57
N PHE A 84 2.56 7.88 -1.96
CA PHE A 84 2.79 9.20 -2.58
C PHE A 84 2.98 9.17 -4.11
N THR A 85 2.96 7.99 -4.73
CA THR A 85 3.17 7.79 -6.19
C THR A 85 1.87 7.53 -6.97
N GLY A 86 0.72 7.99 -6.46
CA GLY A 86 -0.60 7.83 -7.08
C GLY A 86 -1.10 9.07 -7.80
#